data_AF-A0A495WZF1-F1
#
_entry.id   AF-A0A495WZF1-F1
#
_cell.length_a   1.000
_cell.length_b   1.000
_cell.length_c   1.000
_cell.angle_alpha   90.00
_cell.angle_beta   90.00
_cell.angle_gamma   90.00
#
_symmetry.space_group_name_H-M   'P 1'
#
loop_
_entity.id
_entity.type
_entity.pdbx_description
1 polymer ?
#
loop_
_entity_poly.entity_id
_entity_poly.type
_entity_poly.pdbx_seq_one_letter_code
_entity_poly.pdbx_strand_id
1 'polypeptide(L)'
;MTDARNYLHLLGQGRGAARLESAGAAPGTPPPKPELLDKLRAEIAWVEKKTGVQADEDAKRALLDNANEAVSRLYGDGADASLGGPELSGLEAVVRADGSRPVVFVEDDFVDLQTPSLGLFAASLSRVSDAVRDVCRSVGRVDDPSPEATLGYQGTAWVVGDGLVATNFHVLQAIAPGGVRADGRFQGRLKTGVSVHFGHEVGGPLPERRFPIRRVVAVGREGGAGTRHPDFPDLNFGGLDLAILELEPVPGRPFPAPVRVARGDDPVSRGGLATRGRGTYLVGYPGGSTSPDLFAKIFAGVRSFKRLAPGAIMAGPGEVDHDPKGWILTHDTSTLGGNSGSALVDLDGDGRSVLGLHFAGNHLRENWAHAAERITADLDAALGV
;
A
#
# COMPACT_ATOMS: atom_id res chain seq x y z
N MET A 1 9.57 -19.79 12.03
CA MET A 1 11.04 -19.57 12.15
C MET A 1 11.49 -18.37 11.32
N THR A 2 11.14 -18.24 10.04
CA THR A 2 11.50 -17.06 9.22
C THR A 2 10.93 -15.74 9.75
N ASP A 3 9.70 -15.77 10.29
CA ASP A 3 8.98 -14.54 10.65
C ASP A 3 9.58 -13.83 11.88
N ALA A 4 10.02 -14.57 12.90
CA ALA A 4 10.65 -14.01 14.09
C ALA A 4 11.93 -13.22 13.76
N ARG A 5 12.79 -13.77 12.89
CA ARG A 5 14.00 -13.07 12.44
C ARG A 5 13.66 -11.76 11.70
N ASN A 6 12.62 -11.77 10.87
CA ASN A 6 12.17 -10.57 10.17
C ASN A 6 11.67 -9.49 11.13
N TYR A 7 10.86 -9.86 12.14
CA TYR A 7 10.40 -8.90 13.15
C TYR A 7 11.53 -8.31 13.99
N LEU A 8 12.52 -9.12 14.39
CA LEU A 8 13.71 -8.61 15.08
C LEU A 8 14.46 -7.58 14.24
N HIS A 9 14.58 -7.83 12.93
CA HIS A 9 15.19 -6.88 12.01
C HIS A 9 14.38 -5.59 11.90
N LEU A 10 13.05 -5.68 11.70
CA LEU A 10 12.16 -4.54 11.58
C LEU A 10 12.19 -3.66 12.84
N LEU A 11 12.01 -4.25 14.02
CA LEU A 11 12.06 -3.51 15.29
C LEU A 11 13.43 -2.86 15.52
N GLY A 12 14.51 -3.47 15.03
CA GLY A 12 15.85 -2.88 15.05
C GLY A 12 16.00 -1.62 14.19
N GLN A 13 15.18 -1.45 13.13
CA GLN A 13 15.18 -0.27 12.25
C GLN A 13 14.52 0.95 12.90
N GLY A 14 13.50 0.75 13.75
CA GLY A 14 12.77 1.84 14.43
C GLY A 14 13.62 2.76 15.31
N ARG A 15 14.88 2.40 15.60
CA ARG A 15 15.84 3.20 16.41
C ARG A 15 16.92 3.94 15.61
N GLY A 16 17.00 3.76 14.29
CA GLY A 16 18.18 4.13 13.47
C GLY A 16 18.72 5.56 13.58
N ALA A 17 17.96 6.55 14.07
CA ALA A 17 18.43 7.94 14.15
C ALA A 17 18.09 8.71 15.45
N ALA A 18 17.66 8.07 16.54
CA ALA A 18 17.66 8.72 17.88
C ALA A 18 19.09 8.89 18.44
N ARG A 19 20.08 9.04 17.56
CA ARG A 19 21.52 8.94 17.82
C ARG A 19 22.18 10.23 18.30
N LEU A 20 21.45 11.33 18.39
CA LEU A 20 22.01 12.57 18.94
C LEU A 20 21.83 12.71 20.47
N GLU A 21 20.99 11.89 21.13
CA GLU A 21 20.64 12.12 22.55
C GLU A 21 20.85 10.91 23.49
N SER A 22 21.19 9.71 23.01
CA SER A 22 21.48 8.57 23.92
C SER A 22 22.70 7.75 23.50
N ALA A 23 23.81 7.95 24.21
CA ALA A 23 24.99 7.10 24.10
C ALA A 23 24.74 5.77 24.84
N GLY A 24 24.60 4.67 24.10
CA GLY A 24 24.63 3.33 24.73
C GLY A 24 24.10 2.13 23.93
N ALA A 25 23.32 2.32 22.86
CA ALA A 25 22.76 1.18 22.11
C ALA A 25 23.47 0.95 20.76
N ALA A 26 23.86 -0.30 20.50
CA ALA A 26 24.45 -0.70 19.23
C ALA A 26 23.44 -0.57 18.07
N PRO A 27 23.90 -0.30 16.82
CA PRO A 27 23.06 -0.40 15.62
C PRO A 27 22.31 -1.75 15.59
N GLY A 28 20.99 -1.73 15.45
CA GLY A 28 20.19 -2.95 15.28
C GLY A 28 19.69 -3.61 16.57
N THR A 29 19.86 -3.00 17.74
CA THR A 29 19.19 -3.48 18.97
C THR A 29 17.73 -2.99 19.02
N PRO A 30 16.74 -3.89 19.12
CA PRO A 30 15.32 -3.52 19.25
C PRO A 30 15.05 -2.65 20.50
N PRO A 31 14.00 -1.79 20.48
CA PRO A 31 13.61 -1.00 21.65
C PRO A 31 13.19 -1.89 22.83
N PRO A 32 13.30 -1.43 24.09
CA PRO A 32 12.76 -2.16 25.23
C PRO A 32 11.26 -2.43 25.07
N LYS A 33 10.80 -3.62 25.49
CA LYS A 33 9.39 -4.01 25.40
C LYS A 33 8.40 -2.97 25.98
N PRO A 34 8.65 -2.34 27.15
CA PRO A 34 7.75 -1.30 27.65
C PRO A 34 7.59 -0.11 26.68
N GLU A 35 8.67 0.31 26.03
CA GLU A 35 8.66 1.39 25.03
C GLU A 35 7.76 1.03 23.83
N LEU A 36 7.86 -0.21 23.32
CA LEU A 36 7.03 -0.70 22.22
C LEU A 36 5.55 -0.73 22.56
N LEU A 37 5.20 -1.21 23.76
CA LEU A 37 3.81 -1.28 24.22
C LEU A 37 3.23 0.11 24.49
N ASP A 38 4.04 1.05 25.00
CA ASP A 38 3.61 2.43 25.20
C ASP A 38 3.35 3.15 23.87
N LYS A 39 4.21 2.94 22.86
CA LYS A 39 3.97 3.44 21.50
C LYS A 39 2.69 2.86 20.89
N LEU A 40 2.45 1.55 21.05
CA LEU A 40 1.20 0.93 20.59
C LEU A 40 -0.03 1.53 21.28
N ARG A 41 0.01 1.78 22.59
CA ARG A 41 -1.07 2.45 23.32
C ARG A 41 -1.30 3.88 22.82
N ALA A 42 -0.22 4.62 22.58
CA ALA A 42 -0.29 5.98 22.05
C ALA A 42 -0.89 6.02 20.64
N GLU A 43 -0.53 5.07 19.77
CA GLU A 43 -1.08 4.94 18.42
C GLU A 43 -2.58 4.60 18.48
N ILE A 44 -3.01 3.65 19.33
CA ILE A 44 -4.43 3.33 19.51
C ILE A 44 -5.21 4.59 19.93
N ALA A 45 -4.72 5.32 20.94
CA ALA A 45 -5.35 6.55 21.41
C ALA A 45 -5.37 7.65 20.33
N TRP A 46 -4.32 7.74 19.50
CA TRP A 46 -4.27 8.67 18.37
C TRP A 46 -5.34 8.34 17.33
N VAL A 47 -5.46 7.08 16.94
CA VAL A 47 -6.49 6.62 15.98
C VAL A 47 -7.89 6.88 16.52
N GLU A 48 -8.17 6.56 17.79
CA GLU A 48 -9.46 6.85 18.44
C GLU A 48 -9.80 8.35 18.39
N LYS A 49 -8.83 9.21 18.72
CA LYS A 49 -8.98 10.67 18.66
C LYS A 49 -9.23 11.15 17.23
N LYS A 50 -8.44 10.69 16.27
CA LYS A 50 -8.45 11.15 14.87
C LYS A 50 -9.75 10.76 14.16
N THR A 51 -10.28 9.59 14.48
CA THR A 51 -11.41 9.00 13.77
C THR A 51 -12.74 9.22 14.50
N GLY A 52 -12.69 9.57 15.78
CA GLY A 52 -13.85 9.62 16.67
C GLY A 52 -14.42 8.23 17.00
N VAL A 53 -13.82 7.15 16.49
CA VAL A 53 -14.26 5.77 16.73
C VAL A 53 -13.52 5.22 17.94
N GLN A 54 -14.25 4.89 19.00
CA GLN A 54 -13.67 4.20 20.16
C GLN A 54 -13.44 2.72 19.81
N ALA A 55 -12.28 2.20 20.17
CA ALA A 55 -12.01 0.78 20.07
C ALA A 55 -12.91 0.00 21.03
N ASP A 56 -13.27 -1.22 20.65
CA ASP A 56 -13.82 -2.17 21.62
C ASP A 56 -12.75 -2.49 22.68
N GLU A 57 -13.08 -2.31 23.96
CA GLU A 57 -12.11 -2.41 25.06
C GLU A 57 -11.57 -3.83 25.25
N ASP A 58 -12.39 -4.86 24.98
CA ASP A 58 -11.95 -6.25 25.03
C ASP A 58 -11.01 -6.56 23.87
N ALA A 59 -11.29 -6.07 22.66
CA ALA A 59 -10.40 -6.19 21.51
C ALA A 59 -9.08 -5.44 21.73
N LYS A 60 -9.12 -4.24 22.32
CA LYS A 60 -7.93 -3.45 22.68
C LYS A 60 -7.06 -4.19 23.69
N ARG A 61 -7.66 -4.77 24.73
CA ARG A 61 -6.96 -5.61 25.71
C ARG A 61 -6.33 -6.83 25.03
N ALA A 62 -7.09 -7.55 24.22
CA ALA A 62 -6.60 -8.72 23.49
C ALA A 62 -5.41 -8.39 22.58
N LEU A 63 -5.44 -7.24 21.89
CA LEU A 63 -4.32 -6.81 21.06
C LEU A 63 -3.07 -6.51 21.88
N LEU A 64 -3.20 -5.78 22.98
CA LEU A 64 -2.08 -5.44 23.85
C LEU A 64 -1.48 -6.67 24.53
N ASP A 65 -2.32 -7.63 24.93
CA ASP A 65 -1.88 -8.90 25.51
C ASP A 65 -1.13 -9.75 24.47
N ASN A 66 -1.68 -9.87 23.25
CA ASN A 66 -1.02 -10.55 22.14
C ASN A 66 0.32 -9.90 21.78
N ALA A 67 0.38 -8.56 21.74
CA ALA A 67 1.61 -7.82 21.49
C ALA A 67 2.65 -8.04 22.60
N ASN A 68 2.23 -7.99 23.87
CA ASN A 68 3.11 -8.23 25.01
C ASN A 68 3.69 -9.65 24.99
N GLU A 69 2.85 -10.66 24.74
CA GLU A 69 3.29 -12.06 24.65
C GLU A 69 4.25 -12.26 23.48
N ALA A 70 3.91 -11.72 22.31
CA ALA A 70 4.71 -11.85 21.11
C ALA A 70 6.11 -11.22 21.27
N VAL A 71 6.20 -9.99 21.81
CA VAL A 71 7.48 -9.34 22.07
C VAL A 71 8.27 -10.08 23.16
N SER A 72 7.60 -10.64 24.17
CA SER A 72 8.26 -11.42 25.22
C SER A 72 8.92 -12.68 24.65
N ARG A 73 8.20 -13.44 23.82
CA ARG A 73 8.77 -14.60 23.12
C ARG A 73 9.87 -14.21 22.16
N LEU A 74 9.67 -13.13 21.39
CA LEU A 74 10.66 -12.65 20.43
C LEU A 74 11.98 -12.26 21.11
N TYR A 75 11.93 -11.65 22.29
CA TYR A 75 13.14 -11.23 23.01
C TYR A 75 13.74 -12.33 23.88
N GLY A 76 12.95 -13.29 24.33
CA GLY A 76 13.43 -14.47 25.07
C GLY A 76 14.07 -15.51 24.15
N ASP A 77 13.34 -15.91 23.11
CA ASP A 77 13.70 -17.03 22.22
C ASP A 77 14.41 -16.55 20.94
N GLY A 78 14.46 -15.24 20.70
CA GLY A 78 15.15 -14.65 19.56
C GLY A 78 14.56 -15.10 18.21
N ALA A 79 15.45 -15.42 17.27
CA ALA A 79 15.06 -15.85 15.93
C ALA A 79 14.35 -17.22 15.89
N ASP A 80 14.42 -17.99 16.98
CA ASP A 80 13.82 -19.31 17.09
C ASP A 80 12.40 -19.26 17.70
N ALA A 81 11.90 -18.07 18.04
CA ALA A 81 10.56 -17.88 18.59
C ALA A 81 9.48 -18.48 17.68
N SER A 82 8.59 -19.26 18.30
CA SER A 82 7.39 -19.80 17.66
C SER A 82 6.20 -18.88 17.91
N LEU A 83 5.70 -18.26 16.84
CA LEU A 83 4.64 -17.25 16.89
C LEU A 83 3.39 -17.81 16.22
N GLY A 84 2.26 -17.77 16.93
CA GLY A 84 0.94 -18.11 16.39
C GLY A 84 0.27 -16.90 15.74
N GLY A 85 -0.89 -17.13 15.12
CA GLY A 85 -1.67 -16.08 14.47
C GLY A 85 -1.96 -14.85 15.36
N PRO A 86 -2.39 -15.02 16.63
CA PRO A 86 -2.59 -13.91 17.55
C PRO A 86 -1.29 -13.13 17.85
N GLU A 87 -0.18 -13.81 18.09
CA GLU A 87 1.11 -13.17 18.37
C GLU A 87 1.65 -12.39 17.17
N LEU A 88 1.54 -12.96 15.96
CA LEU A 88 1.90 -12.27 14.72
C LEU A 88 1.06 -11.00 14.52
N SER A 89 -0.24 -11.07 14.81
CA SER A 89 -1.14 -9.92 14.78
C SER A 89 -0.73 -8.81 15.76
N GLY A 90 -0.34 -9.20 16.98
CA GLY A 90 0.20 -8.28 17.98
C GLY A 90 1.50 -7.61 17.52
N LEU A 91 2.42 -8.35 16.90
CA LEU A 91 3.66 -7.80 16.36
C LEU A 91 3.44 -6.86 15.18
N GLU A 92 2.50 -7.15 14.28
CA GLU A 92 2.13 -6.24 13.20
C GLU A 92 1.68 -4.88 13.74
N ALA A 93 0.86 -4.88 14.79
CA ALA A 93 0.42 -3.64 15.42
C ALA A 93 1.60 -2.87 16.05
N VAL A 94 2.54 -3.58 16.67
CA VAL A 94 3.75 -2.97 17.23
C VAL A 94 4.62 -2.36 16.13
N VAL A 95 4.89 -3.06 15.03
CA VAL A 95 5.70 -2.57 13.90
C VAL A 95 5.07 -1.35 13.21
N ARG A 96 3.74 -1.27 13.20
CA ARG A 96 3.04 -0.07 12.71
C ARG A 96 3.16 1.11 13.66
N ALA A 97 3.12 0.85 14.97
CA ALA A 97 3.13 1.88 15.99
C ALA A 97 4.54 2.37 16.37
N ASP A 98 5.58 1.54 16.23
CA ASP A 98 6.92 1.86 16.70
C ASP A 98 7.71 2.80 15.77
N GLY A 99 7.20 2.98 14.56
CA GLY A 99 7.74 3.78 13.45
C GLY A 99 8.64 3.04 12.49
N SER A 100 8.70 1.72 12.59
CA SER A 100 9.35 0.87 11.61
C SER A 100 8.55 0.88 10.30
N ARG A 101 7.24 0.64 10.33
CA ARG A 101 6.37 0.70 9.14
C ARG A 101 5.05 1.43 9.44
N PRO A 102 5.09 2.76 9.61
CA PRO A 102 3.90 3.52 9.96
C PRO A 102 2.87 3.48 8.83
N VAL A 103 1.60 3.63 9.22
CA VAL A 103 0.50 3.85 8.29
C VAL A 103 -0.25 5.09 8.75
N VAL A 104 -0.27 6.12 7.91
CA VAL A 104 -0.76 7.44 8.28
C VAL A 104 -2.01 7.80 7.51
N PHE A 105 -2.90 8.54 8.17
CA PHE A 105 -4.11 9.02 7.52
C PHE A 105 -3.82 10.15 6.53
N VAL A 106 -4.64 10.20 5.49
CA VAL A 106 -4.79 11.37 4.63
C VAL A 106 -6.11 12.06 4.97
N GLU A 107 -6.04 13.38 5.17
CA GLU A 107 -7.15 14.29 5.47
C GLU A 107 -6.95 15.59 4.68
N ASP A 108 -7.95 16.01 3.90
CA ASP A 108 -7.89 17.17 3.02
C ASP A 108 -6.65 17.16 2.09
N ASP A 109 -6.32 15.98 1.56
CA ASP A 109 -5.12 15.67 0.78
C ASP A 109 -3.80 15.73 1.55
N PHE A 110 -3.81 16.13 2.83
CA PHE A 110 -2.62 16.20 3.67
C PHE A 110 -2.40 14.92 4.45
N VAL A 111 -1.13 14.59 4.61
CA VAL A 111 -0.71 13.48 5.46
C VAL A 111 -0.55 13.97 6.89
N ASP A 112 -1.01 13.15 7.84
CA ASP A 112 -0.84 13.43 9.26
C ASP A 112 0.62 13.26 9.71
N LEU A 113 1.41 14.33 9.62
CA LEU A 113 2.81 14.34 10.04
C LEU A 113 3.01 14.33 11.57
N GLN A 114 1.93 14.47 12.35
CA GLN A 114 1.98 14.53 13.81
C GLN A 114 1.75 13.18 14.49
N THR A 115 1.40 12.15 13.71
CA THR A 115 1.15 10.83 14.27
C THR A 115 2.40 10.26 14.96
N PRO A 116 2.26 9.71 16.19
CA PRO A 116 3.40 9.19 16.96
C PRO A 116 4.21 8.13 16.22
N SER A 117 3.53 7.33 15.39
CA SER A 117 4.13 6.26 14.61
C SER A 117 5.04 6.76 13.47
N LEU A 118 4.93 8.00 12.98
CA LEU A 118 5.63 8.37 11.74
C LEU A 118 7.17 8.28 11.83
N GLY A 119 7.71 8.46 13.04
CA GLY A 119 9.10 8.21 13.35
C GLY A 119 10.06 8.90 12.38
N LEU A 120 10.95 8.10 11.78
CA LEU A 120 12.03 8.60 10.90
C LEU A 120 11.52 9.15 9.56
N PHE A 121 10.32 8.79 9.13
CA PHE A 121 9.77 9.23 7.85
C PHE A 121 9.23 10.65 7.87
N ALA A 122 9.01 11.24 9.05
CA ALA A 122 8.43 12.58 9.20
C ALA A 122 9.25 13.65 8.45
N ALA A 123 10.57 13.62 8.59
CA ALA A 123 11.45 14.57 7.91
C ALA A 123 11.42 14.39 6.38
N SER A 124 11.48 13.15 5.88
CA SER A 124 11.44 12.88 4.44
C SER A 124 10.11 13.30 3.84
N LEU A 125 8.97 12.92 4.43
CA LEU A 125 7.64 13.30 3.96
C LEU A 125 7.40 14.80 4.05
N SER A 126 7.89 15.47 5.09
CA SER A 126 7.78 16.93 5.22
C SER A 126 8.54 17.66 4.12
N ARG A 127 9.67 17.15 3.63
CA ARG A 127 10.44 17.79 2.54
C ARG A 127 9.70 17.77 1.21
N VAL A 128 8.84 16.79 0.99
CA VAL A 128 8.10 16.59 -0.27
C VAL A 128 6.59 16.75 -0.09
N SER A 129 6.14 17.46 0.95
CA SER A 129 4.73 17.50 1.37
C SER A 129 3.77 17.93 0.25
N ASP A 130 4.16 18.92 -0.56
CA ASP A 130 3.33 19.41 -1.66
C ASP A 130 3.20 18.37 -2.78
N ALA A 131 4.30 17.67 -3.08
CA ALA A 131 4.31 16.60 -4.07
C ALA A 131 3.46 15.40 -3.60
N VAL A 132 3.60 15.03 -2.32
CA VAL A 132 2.79 14.00 -1.67
C VAL A 132 1.31 14.36 -1.71
N ARG A 133 0.96 15.64 -1.44
CA ARG A 133 -0.41 16.15 -1.53
C ARG A 133 -0.99 16.00 -2.94
N ASP A 134 -0.23 16.36 -3.96
CA ASP A 134 -0.65 16.21 -5.36
C ASP A 134 -0.90 14.73 -5.72
N VAL A 135 -0.05 13.82 -5.24
CA VAL A 135 -0.26 12.36 -5.39
C VAL A 135 -1.53 11.92 -4.66
N CYS A 136 -1.71 12.33 -3.40
CA CYS A 136 -2.91 11.99 -2.63
C CYS A 136 -4.18 12.42 -3.36
N ARG A 137 -4.23 13.62 -3.95
CA ARG A 137 -5.38 14.10 -4.76
C ARG A 137 -5.73 13.20 -5.94
N SER A 138 -4.73 12.51 -6.46
CA SER A 138 -4.78 11.77 -7.71
C SER A 138 -4.96 10.26 -7.52
N VAL A 139 -4.97 9.79 -6.27
CA VAL A 139 -5.20 8.41 -5.87
C VAL A 139 -6.62 8.28 -5.30
N GLY A 140 -7.40 7.35 -5.83
CA GLY A 140 -8.81 7.17 -5.52
C GLY A 140 -9.19 5.72 -5.26
N ARG A 141 -10.29 5.54 -4.53
CA ARG A 141 -10.84 4.24 -4.15
C ARG A 141 -11.74 3.72 -5.25
N VAL A 142 -11.58 2.46 -5.65
CA VAL A 142 -12.47 1.82 -6.63
C VAL A 142 -13.71 1.30 -5.89
N ASP A 143 -14.74 2.14 -5.84
CA ASP A 143 -16.02 1.89 -5.17
C ASP A 143 -16.85 0.85 -5.94
N ASP A 144 -17.40 -0.10 -5.20
CA ASP A 144 -18.32 -1.14 -5.67
C ASP A 144 -19.56 -1.12 -4.78
N PRO A 145 -20.68 -0.56 -5.24
CA PRO A 145 -21.89 -0.43 -4.43
C PRO A 145 -22.67 -1.75 -4.32
N SER A 146 -22.18 -2.85 -4.90
CA SER A 146 -22.91 -4.12 -4.89
C SER A 146 -22.98 -4.71 -3.47
N PRO A 147 -24.08 -5.39 -3.10
CA PRO A 147 -24.24 -5.96 -1.76
C PRO A 147 -23.15 -6.97 -1.36
N GLU A 148 -22.53 -7.62 -2.35
CA GLU A 148 -21.44 -8.59 -2.15
C GLU A 148 -20.12 -7.92 -1.78
N ALA A 149 -19.93 -6.63 -2.12
CA ALA A 149 -18.78 -5.84 -1.73
C ALA A 149 -18.97 -5.35 -0.28
N THR A 150 -18.65 -6.20 0.69
CA THR A 150 -18.86 -5.94 2.13
C THR A 150 -18.19 -4.66 2.66
N LEU A 151 -17.12 -4.19 2.01
CA LEU A 151 -16.46 -2.93 2.33
C LEU A 151 -16.92 -1.73 1.47
N GLY A 152 -17.73 -1.99 0.44
CA GLY A 152 -18.19 -1.00 -0.55
C GLY A 152 -17.14 -0.60 -1.60
N TYR A 153 -16.02 -1.31 -1.68
CA TYR A 153 -14.93 -1.04 -2.62
C TYR A 153 -14.08 -2.30 -2.86
N GLN A 154 -13.30 -2.31 -3.95
CA GLN A 154 -12.49 -3.47 -4.38
C GLN A 154 -10.99 -3.21 -4.51
N GLY A 155 -10.56 -1.95 -4.51
CA GLY A 155 -9.15 -1.62 -4.64
C GLY A 155 -8.88 -0.12 -4.75
N THR A 156 -7.70 0.19 -5.29
CA THR A 156 -7.19 1.53 -5.49
C THR A 156 -6.92 1.78 -6.98
N ALA A 157 -7.10 3.02 -7.42
CA ALA A 157 -6.75 3.49 -8.75
C ALA A 157 -6.09 4.86 -8.68
N TRP A 158 -5.36 5.27 -9.71
CA TRP A 158 -4.71 6.58 -9.75
C TRP A 158 -4.67 7.17 -11.16
N VAL A 159 -4.72 8.49 -11.25
CA VAL A 159 -4.87 9.21 -12.53
C VAL A 159 -3.59 9.13 -13.37
N VAL A 160 -3.70 8.63 -14.59
CA VAL A 160 -2.61 8.50 -15.60
C VAL A 160 -2.77 9.47 -16.77
N GLY A 161 -3.95 10.04 -16.94
CA GLY A 161 -4.28 11.00 -17.98
C GLY A 161 -5.61 11.68 -17.69
N ASP A 162 -6.02 12.63 -18.53
CA ASP A 162 -7.30 13.33 -18.35
C ASP A 162 -8.48 12.34 -18.40
N GLY A 163 -9.18 12.17 -17.28
CA GLY A 163 -10.26 11.19 -17.13
C GLY A 163 -9.81 9.71 -17.20
N LEU A 164 -8.51 9.42 -17.16
CA LEU A 164 -7.96 8.06 -17.24
C LEU A 164 -7.29 7.65 -15.95
N VAL A 165 -7.60 6.45 -15.45
CA VAL A 165 -6.97 5.88 -14.25
C VAL A 165 -6.36 4.52 -14.51
N ALA A 166 -5.22 4.24 -13.87
CA ALA A 166 -4.64 2.90 -13.79
C ALA A 166 -5.07 2.21 -12.49
N THR A 167 -5.29 0.89 -12.59
CA THR A 167 -5.51 -0.02 -11.47
C THR A 167 -5.05 -1.42 -11.85
N ASN A 168 -5.18 -2.41 -10.97
CA ASN A 168 -4.94 -3.80 -11.35
C ASN A 168 -6.08 -4.39 -12.17
N PHE A 169 -5.76 -5.36 -13.00
CA PHE A 169 -6.77 -6.12 -13.72
C PHE A 169 -7.61 -6.97 -12.77
N HIS A 170 -7.04 -7.54 -11.71
CA HIS A 170 -7.86 -8.29 -10.75
C HIS A 170 -8.85 -7.39 -9.98
N VAL A 171 -8.52 -6.09 -9.77
CA VAL A 171 -9.48 -5.10 -9.25
C VAL A 171 -10.60 -4.87 -10.27
N LEU A 172 -10.27 -4.76 -11.55
CA LEU A 172 -11.27 -4.73 -12.63
C LEU A 172 -12.15 -5.98 -12.62
N GLN A 173 -11.59 -7.18 -12.44
CA GLN A 173 -12.38 -8.43 -12.37
C GLN A 173 -13.36 -8.43 -11.20
N ALA A 174 -13.00 -7.84 -10.06
CA ALA A 174 -13.89 -7.73 -8.91
C ALA A 174 -15.11 -6.83 -9.19
N ILE A 175 -14.91 -5.73 -9.93
CA ILE A 175 -15.98 -4.81 -10.35
C ILE A 175 -16.66 -5.20 -11.67
N ALA A 176 -16.20 -6.27 -12.32
CA ALA A 176 -16.77 -6.81 -13.55
C ALA A 176 -16.71 -8.34 -13.56
N PRO A 177 -17.51 -9.02 -12.71
CA PRO A 177 -17.46 -10.47 -12.56
C PRO A 177 -17.61 -11.20 -13.89
N GLY A 178 -16.75 -12.19 -14.14
CA GLY A 178 -16.70 -12.93 -15.40
C GLY A 178 -15.96 -12.20 -16.54
N GLY A 179 -15.41 -11.01 -16.28
CA GLY A 179 -14.56 -10.30 -17.23
C GLY A 179 -13.25 -11.04 -17.51
N VAL A 180 -12.90 -11.14 -18.78
CA VAL A 180 -11.70 -11.86 -19.26
C VAL A 180 -10.85 -10.99 -20.19
N ARG A 181 -9.59 -11.39 -20.37
CA ARG A 181 -8.73 -10.86 -21.44
C ARG A 181 -8.91 -11.74 -22.66
N ALA A 182 -9.20 -11.12 -23.80
CA ALA A 182 -9.31 -11.81 -25.08
C ALA A 182 -8.72 -10.92 -26.17
N ASP A 183 -7.74 -11.44 -26.89
CA ASP A 183 -7.01 -10.73 -27.96
C ASP A 183 -6.47 -9.36 -27.53
N GLY A 184 -5.91 -9.29 -26.31
CA GLY A 184 -5.36 -8.05 -25.74
C GLY A 184 -6.41 -7.00 -25.35
N ARG A 185 -7.69 -7.37 -25.31
CA ARG A 185 -8.80 -6.50 -24.91
C ARG A 185 -9.57 -7.10 -23.74
N PHE A 186 -10.29 -6.24 -23.04
CA PHE A 186 -11.24 -6.67 -22.02
C PHE A 186 -12.56 -7.08 -22.66
N GLN A 187 -13.08 -8.25 -22.28
CA GLN A 187 -14.43 -8.69 -22.59
C GLN A 187 -15.17 -8.95 -21.28
N GLY A 188 -16.18 -8.14 -21.00
CA GLY A 188 -16.96 -8.23 -19.76
C GLY A 188 -17.88 -7.03 -19.58
N ARG A 189 -18.67 -7.06 -18.50
CA ARG A 189 -19.60 -5.98 -18.14
C ARG A 189 -19.28 -5.49 -16.73
N LEU A 190 -19.06 -4.18 -16.60
CA LEU A 190 -18.93 -3.53 -15.30
C LEU A 190 -20.23 -3.68 -14.49
N LYS A 191 -20.12 -3.88 -13.18
CA LYS A 191 -21.25 -3.77 -12.26
C LYS A 191 -21.85 -2.36 -12.33
N THR A 192 -23.14 -2.25 -12.06
CA THR A 192 -23.82 -0.95 -12.04
C THR A 192 -23.31 -0.07 -10.90
N GLY A 193 -23.02 1.20 -11.19
CA GLY A 193 -22.70 2.21 -10.18
C GLY A 193 -21.26 2.19 -9.66
N VAL A 194 -20.38 1.38 -10.26
CA VAL A 194 -18.95 1.39 -9.94
C VAL A 194 -18.34 2.76 -10.25
N SER A 195 -17.42 3.21 -9.39
CA SER A 195 -16.85 4.56 -9.50
C SER A 195 -15.46 4.62 -8.89
N VAL A 196 -14.72 5.69 -9.17
CA VAL A 196 -13.49 6.03 -8.44
C VAL A 196 -13.76 7.23 -7.55
N HIS A 197 -13.49 7.08 -6.24
CA HIS A 197 -13.68 8.11 -5.23
C HIS A 197 -12.33 8.62 -4.70
N PHE A 198 -11.88 9.77 -5.21
CA PHE A 198 -10.62 10.41 -4.81
C PHE A 198 -10.68 11.11 -3.46
N GLY A 199 -11.88 11.32 -2.91
CA GLY A 199 -12.11 12.07 -1.69
C GLY A 199 -12.48 11.23 -0.48
N HIS A 200 -12.27 9.92 -0.49
CA HIS A 200 -12.63 9.05 0.63
C HIS A 200 -11.55 9.07 1.74
N GLU A 201 -11.44 10.21 2.42
CA GLU A 201 -10.41 10.51 3.42
C GLU A 201 -10.97 10.51 4.83
N VAL A 202 -10.09 10.46 5.85
CA VAL A 202 -10.53 10.65 7.24
C VAL A 202 -11.00 12.09 7.43
N GLY A 203 -11.88 12.36 8.40
CA GLY A 203 -12.46 13.69 8.61
C GLY A 203 -13.74 13.94 7.80
N GLY A 204 -13.94 13.23 6.69
CA GLY A 204 -15.20 13.23 5.95
C GLY A 204 -15.02 12.94 4.46
N PRO A 205 -15.74 11.98 3.87
CA PRO A 205 -15.64 11.74 2.43
C PRO A 205 -16.18 12.93 1.63
N LEU A 206 -15.46 13.33 0.57
CA LEU A 206 -15.83 14.41 -0.36
C LEU A 206 -16.55 13.82 -1.60
N PRO A 207 -17.90 13.80 -1.66
CA PRO A 207 -18.64 13.08 -2.72
C PRO A 207 -18.51 13.73 -4.11
N GLU A 208 -18.16 15.01 -4.15
CA GLU A 208 -17.83 15.73 -5.38
C GLU A 208 -16.54 15.25 -6.04
N ARG A 209 -15.73 14.45 -5.34
CA ARG A 209 -14.54 13.80 -5.90
C ARG A 209 -14.78 12.34 -6.30
N ARG A 210 -16.04 11.96 -6.54
CA ARG A 210 -16.43 10.64 -7.05
C ARG A 210 -16.85 10.74 -8.51
N PHE A 211 -16.28 9.87 -9.34
CA PHE A 211 -16.53 9.80 -10.78
C PHE A 211 -16.91 8.38 -11.19
N PRO A 212 -18.05 8.16 -11.86
CA PRO A 212 -18.42 6.85 -12.39
C PRO A 212 -17.37 6.30 -13.36
N ILE A 213 -17.19 4.98 -13.41
CA ILE A 213 -16.34 4.36 -14.44
C ILE A 213 -17.19 4.17 -15.70
N ARG A 214 -16.78 4.81 -16.80
CA ARG A 214 -17.49 4.79 -18.08
C ARG A 214 -17.22 3.51 -18.86
N ARG A 215 -15.94 3.14 -19.01
CA ARG A 215 -15.51 1.93 -19.74
C ARG A 215 -14.09 1.52 -19.39
N VAL A 216 -13.73 0.30 -19.80
CA VAL A 216 -12.35 -0.18 -19.83
C VAL A 216 -11.70 0.28 -21.14
N VAL A 217 -10.54 0.92 -21.05
CA VAL A 217 -9.77 1.41 -22.20
C VAL A 217 -8.80 0.33 -22.68
N ALA A 218 -8.03 -0.22 -21.74
CA ALA A 218 -7.00 -1.19 -22.02
C ALA A 218 -6.79 -2.11 -20.81
N VAL A 219 -6.23 -3.28 -21.06
CA VAL A 219 -5.76 -4.22 -20.04
C VAL A 219 -4.38 -4.69 -20.42
N GLY A 220 -3.56 -5.05 -19.43
CA GLY A 220 -2.23 -5.58 -19.70
C GLY A 220 -2.26 -6.90 -20.49
N ARG A 221 -1.09 -7.45 -20.77
CA ARG A 221 -0.97 -8.81 -21.31
C ARG A 221 -1.21 -9.89 -20.26
N GLU A 222 -1.87 -10.98 -20.64
CA GLU A 222 -1.96 -12.17 -19.79
C GLU A 222 -0.62 -12.93 -19.79
N GLY A 223 -0.27 -13.53 -18.64
CA GLY A 223 0.92 -14.35 -18.52
C GLY A 223 0.68 -15.78 -19.01
N GLY A 224 1.72 -16.44 -19.51
CA GLY A 224 1.63 -17.85 -19.90
C GLY A 224 1.40 -18.76 -18.69
N ALA A 225 0.87 -19.97 -18.91
CA ALA A 225 0.66 -20.94 -17.83
C ALA A 225 1.97 -21.31 -17.11
N GLY A 226 3.09 -21.35 -17.84
CA GLY A 226 4.42 -21.66 -17.30
C GLY A 226 5.13 -20.50 -16.58
N THR A 227 4.49 -19.34 -16.45
CA THR A 227 5.07 -18.16 -15.77
C THR A 227 4.36 -17.83 -14.44
N ARG A 228 3.57 -18.78 -13.93
CA ARG A 228 2.99 -18.70 -12.58
C ARG A 228 4.07 -18.84 -11.53
N HIS A 229 3.92 -18.10 -10.43
CA HIS A 229 4.86 -18.20 -9.32
C HIS A 229 4.74 -19.59 -8.67
N PRO A 230 5.86 -20.31 -8.41
CA PRO A 230 5.80 -21.68 -7.90
C PRO A 230 5.11 -21.79 -6.53
N ASP A 231 5.39 -20.83 -5.64
CA ASP A 231 4.80 -20.81 -4.29
C ASP A 231 3.44 -20.10 -4.22
N PHE A 232 3.06 -19.35 -5.26
CA PHE A 232 1.84 -18.53 -5.31
C PHE A 232 1.13 -18.74 -6.65
N PRO A 233 0.44 -19.88 -6.86
CA PRO A 233 -0.07 -20.27 -8.17
C PRO A 233 -1.14 -19.31 -8.73
N ASP A 234 -1.78 -18.52 -7.88
CA ASP A 234 -2.72 -17.48 -8.27
C ASP A 234 -2.02 -16.25 -8.89
N LEU A 235 -0.71 -16.09 -8.64
CA LEU A 235 0.11 -15.02 -9.19
C LEU A 235 0.84 -15.47 -10.45
N ASN A 236 0.82 -14.62 -11.48
CA ASN A 236 1.51 -14.87 -12.74
C ASN A 236 2.43 -13.72 -13.09
N PHE A 237 3.71 -13.85 -12.73
CA PHE A 237 4.73 -12.82 -12.95
C PHE A 237 5.07 -12.62 -14.44
N GLY A 238 4.63 -13.52 -15.34
CA GLY A 238 4.75 -13.29 -16.78
C GLY A 238 3.66 -12.39 -17.37
N GLY A 239 2.58 -12.13 -16.65
CA GLY A 239 1.48 -11.25 -17.05
C GLY A 239 1.58 -9.86 -16.43
N LEU A 240 0.95 -8.87 -17.07
CA LEU A 240 0.85 -7.50 -16.56
C LEU A 240 -0.51 -7.32 -15.90
N ASP A 241 -0.56 -7.20 -14.58
CA ASP A 241 -1.77 -6.97 -13.82
C ASP A 241 -2.18 -5.48 -13.84
N LEU A 242 -2.56 -5.00 -15.02
CA LEU A 242 -2.93 -3.62 -15.30
C LEU A 242 -4.30 -3.56 -15.98
N ALA A 243 -5.09 -2.56 -15.60
CA ALA A 243 -6.24 -2.07 -16.36
C ALA A 243 -6.21 -0.53 -16.39
N ILE A 244 -6.53 0.03 -17.55
CA ILE A 244 -6.79 1.47 -17.73
C ILE A 244 -8.29 1.65 -17.88
N LEU A 245 -8.86 2.50 -17.02
CA LEU A 245 -10.28 2.80 -16.98
C LEU A 245 -10.51 4.26 -17.36
N GLU A 246 -11.58 4.51 -18.11
CA GLU A 246 -12.05 5.87 -18.41
C GLU A 246 -13.16 6.23 -17.43
N LEU A 247 -13.06 7.41 -16.83
CA LEU A 247 -14.04 7.99 -15.93
C LEU A 247 -15.08 8.82 -16.71
N GLU A 248 -16.32 8.83 -16.23
CA GLU A 248 -17.37 9.69 -16.77
C GLU A 248 -17.17 11.13 -16.27
N PRO A 249 -17.12 12.14 -17.16
CA PRO A 249 -17.10 13.53 -16.76
C PRO A 249 -18.36 13.89 -15.98
N VAL A 250 -18.22 14.62 -14.88
CA VAL A 250 -19.35 15.13 -14.10
C VAL A 250 -19.35 16.66 -14.19
N PRO A 251 -20.44 17.31 -14.65
CA PRO A 251 -20.49 18.76 -14.79
C PRO A 251 -20.07 19.51 -13.54
N GLY A 252 -19.17 20.48 -13.69
CA GLY A 252 -18.64 21.30 -12.59
C GLY A 252 -17.62 20.61 -11.68
N ARG A 253 -17.20 19.37 -11.98
CA ARG A 253 -16.21 18.63 -11.20
C ARG A 253 -15.00 18.29 -12.10
N PRO A 254 -13.87 19.00 -11.97
CA PRO A 254 -12.69 18.67 -12.75
C PRO A 254 -12.09 17.34 -12.29
N PHE A 255 -11.53 16.58 -13.23
CA PHE A 255 -10.72 15.43 -12.87
C PHE A 255 -9.47 15.87 -12.08
N PRO A 256 -8.94 15.04 -11.16
CA PRO A 256 -7.62 15.28 -10.59
C PRO A 256 -6.55 15.28 -11.69
N ALA A 257 -5.43 15.96 -11.44
CA ALA A 257 -4.30 15.94 -12.36
C ALA A 257 -3.66 14.54 -12.41
N PRO A 258 -3.08 14.12 -13.55
CA PRO A 258 -2.34 12.87 -13.62
C PRO A 258 -1.07 12.93 -12.77
N VAL A 259 -0.73 11.81 -12.13
CA VAL A 259 0.58 11.67 -11.47
C VAL A 259 1.67 11.44 -12.50
N ARG A 260 2.88 11.85 -12.17
CA ARG A 260 4.05 11.52 -12.99
C ARG A 260 4.34 10.04 -12.84
N VAL A 261 4.59 9.35 -13.95
CA VAL A 261 5.01 7.94 -13.97
C VAL A 261 6.47 7.87 -14.38
N ALA A 262 7.29 7.15 -13.61
CA ALA A 262 8.69 6.93 -13.95
C ALA A 262 8.80 6.10 -15.24
N ARG A 263 9.70 6.51 -16.14
CA ARG A 263 9.85 5.90 -17.46
C ARG A 263 11.23 5.28 -17.66
N GLY A 264 11.28 4.16 -18.36
CA GLY A 264 12.54 3.49 -18.71
C GLY A 264 13.37 4.24 -19.75
N ASP A 265 12.71 5.08 -20.56
CA ASP A 265 13.32 5.91 -21.60
C ASP A 265 13.59 7.35 -21.14
N ASP A 266 13.43 7.65 -19.84
CA ASP A 266 13.77 8.97 -19.29
C ASP A 266 15.27 9.25 -19.48
N PRO A 267 15.66 10.40 -20.09
CA PRO A 267 17.05 10.66 -20.43
C PRO A 267 17.95 10.85 -19.21
N VAL A 268 17.37 11.21 -18.04
CA VAL A 268 18.08 11.49 -16.80
C VAL A 268 18.20 10.22 -15.96
N SER A 269 17.08 9.57 -15.63
CA SER A 269 17.08 8.37 -14.79
C SER A 269 17.52 7.12 -15.55
N ARG A 270 17.29 7.07 -16.86
CA ARG A 270 17.56 5.92 -17.74
C ARG A 270 16.95 4.62 -17.21
N GLY A 271 15.76 4.70 -16.61
CA GLY A 271 15.09 3.54 -16.01
C GLY A 271 15.75 3.03 -14.73
N GLY A 272 16.49 3.90 -14.02
CA GLY A 272 17.27 3.55 -12.83
C GLY A 272 16.70 4.05 -11.51
N LEU A 273 15.44 4.49 -11.44
CA LEU A 273 14.84 4.93 -10.18
C LEU A 273 14.48 3.74 -9.30
N ALA A 274 13.84 2.70 -9.84
CA ALA A 274 13.35 1.54 -9.08
C ALA A 274 14.47 0.59 -8.60
N THR A 275 15.32 1.06 -7.70
CA THR A 275 16.51 0.35 -7.21
C THR A 275 16.38 -0.02 -5.73
N ARG A 276 16.99 -1.14 -5.34
CA ARG A 276 17.02 -1.62 -3.95
C ARG A 276 17.50 -0.53 -2.99
N GLY A 277 16.78 -0.38 -1.88
CA GLY A 277 17.07 0.59 -0.83
C GLY A 277 16.50 1.99 -1.07
N ARG A 278 15.98 2.30 -2.26
CA ARG A 278 15.33 3.60 -2.51
C ARG A 278 14.08 3.73 -1.63
N GLY A 279 14.00 4.84 -0.92
CA GLY A 279 12.83 5.24 -0.14
C GLY A 279 11.61 5.47 -1.02
N THR A 280 10.48 4.95 -0.57
CA THR A 280 9.21 5.03 -1.29
C THR A 280 8.06 5.23 -0.31
N TYR A 281 6.90 5.63 -0.83
CA TYR A 281 5.65 5.53 -0.11
C TYR A 281 4.55 4.98 -1.00
N LEU A 282 3.61 4.27 -0.39
CA LEU A 282 2.41 3.76 -1.03
C LEU A 282 1.22 4.62 -0.60
N VAL A 283 0.38 5.04 -1.54
CA VAL A 283 -0.92 5.65 -1.23
C VAL A 283 -2.04 4.74 -1.69
N GLY A 284 -2.96 4.41 -0.80
CA GLY A 284 -4.01 3.44 -1.08
C GLY A 284 -5.11 3.39 -0.03
N TYR A 285 -5.99 2.40 -0.19
CA TYR A 285 -7.19 2.21 0.63
C TYR A 285 -7.16 0.86 1.35
N PRO A 286 -6.39 0.72 2.44
CA PRO A 286 -6.40 -0.49 3.24
C PRO A 286 -7.76 -0.68 3.95
N GLY A 287 -8.28 -1.91 3.93
CA GLY A 287 -9.53 -2.23 4.63
C GLY A 287 -9.96 -3.69 4.63
N GLY A 288 -9.46 -4.51 3.70
CA GLY A 288 -9.60 -5.97 3.76
C GLY A 288 -8.42 -6.61 4.50
N SER A 289 -8.66 -7.66 5.28
CA SER A 289 -7.57 -8.49 5.78
C SER A 289 -7.92 -9.95 5.62
N THR A 290 -7.09 -10.70 4.90
CA THR A 290 -7.08 -12.18 4.93
C THR A 290 -6.25 -12.69 6.11
N SER A 291 -5.39 -11.86 6.69
CA SER A 291 -4.69 -12.16 7.95
C SER A 291 -5.56 -11.77 9.15
N PRO A 292 -5.35 -12.36 10.33
CA PRO A 292 -6.03 -11.94 11.56
C PRO A 292 -5.46 -10.60 12.07
N ASP A 293 -5.40 -9.56 11.25
CA ASP A 293 -5.00 -8.20 11.66
C ASP A 293 -6.04 -7.64 12.64
N LEU A 294 -5.74 -7.80 13.93
CA LEU A 294 -6.60 -7.42 15.04
C LEU A 294 -6.63 -5.90 15.17
N PHE A 295 -5.56 -5.19 14.79
CA PHE A 295 -5.54 -3.73 14.74
C PHE A 295 -6.57 -3.20 13.71
N ALA A 296 -6.60 -3.78 12.50
CA ALA A 296 -7.62 -3.46 11.50
C ALA A 296 -9.04 -3.90 11.90
N LYS A 297 -9.19 -4.89 12.79
CA LYS A 297 -10.49 -5.30 13.39
C LYS A 297 -10.95 -4.36 14.48
N ILE A 298 -10.05 -3.89 15.34
CA ILE A 298 -10.33 -2.91 16.38
C ILE A 298 -10.92 -1.63 15.78
N PHE A 299 -10.41 -1.23 14.62
CA PHE A 299 -10.87 -0.04 13.90
C PHE A 299 -11.74 -0.38 12.69
N ALA A 300 -12.66 -1.34 12.82
CA ALA A 300 -13.52 -1.78 11.72
C ALA A 300 -14.32 -0.64 11.05
N GLY A 301 -14.72 0.39 11.81
CA GLY A 301 -15.38 1.60 11.30
C GLY A 301 -14.46 2.64 10.64
N VAL A 302 -13.14 2.41 10.71
CA VAL A 302 -12.08 3.26 10.12
C VAL A 302 -11.47 2.60 8.88
N ARG A 303 -12.01 1.46 8.47
CA ARG A 303 -11.61 0.80 7.21
C ARG A 303 -11.94 1.72 6.04
N SER A 304 -11.21 1.53 4.95
CA SER A 304 -11.56 2.13 3.66
C SER A 304 -11.26 3.62 3.49
N PHE A 305 -10.63 4.29 4.47
CA PHE A 305 -10.05 5.62 4.29
C PHE A 305 -8.69 5.56 3.58
N LYS A 306 -8.40 6.61 2.82
CA LYS A 306 -7.11 6.83 2.18
C LYS A 306 -6.01 6.88 3.24
N ARG A 307 -4.92 6.16 2.99
CA ARG A 307 -3.73 6.14 3.84
C ARG A 307 -2.48 6.22 3.00
N LEU A 308 -1.40 6.67 3.63
CA LEU A 308 -0.05 6.60 3.13
C LEU A 308 0.78 5.66 4.00
N ALA A 309 1.60 4.83 3.39
CA ALA A 309 2.56 3.97 4.09
C ALA A 309 3.96 4.15 3.48
N PRO A 310 4.91 4.77 4.18
CA PRO A 310 6.28 4.88 3.71
C PRO A 310 7.05 3.56 3.92
N GLY A 311 8.15 3.41 3.20
CA GLY A 311 9.01 2.23 3.21
C GLY A 311 10.17 2.36 2.22
N ALA A 312 10.65 1.23 1.72
CA ALA A 312 11.73 1.14 0.74
C ALA A 312 11.50 0.00 -0.25
N ILE A 313 12.15 0.11 -1.41
CA ILE A 313 12.30 -1.01 -2.35
C ILE A 313 13.26 -2.04 -1.74
N MET A 314 12.81 -3.28 -1.63
CA MET A 314 13.62 -4.39 -1.11
C MET A 314 14.44 -5.08 -2.19
N ALA A 315 13.88 -5.22 -3.40
CA ALA A 315 14.56 -5.74 -4.59
C ALA A 315 14.07 -4.98 -5.83
N GLY A 316 15.01 -4.59 -6.69
CA GLY A 316 14.70 -3.90 -7.94
C GLY A 316 14.29 -4.87 -9.08
N PRO A 317 13.83 -4.34 -10.22
CA PRO A 317 13.52 -5.16 -11.39
C PRO A 317 14.73 -5.94 -11.90
N GLY A 318 14.56 -7.25 -12.09
CA GLY A 318 15.63 -8.18 -12.44
C GLY A 318 16.37 -8.80 -11.25
N GLU A 319 16.05 -8.39 -10.01
CA GLU A 319 16.53 -9.02 -8.78
C GLU A 319 15.49 -9.96 -8.13
N VAL A 320 14.26 -9.98 -8.66
CA VAL A 320 13.16 -10.78 -8.12
C VAL A 320 13.16 -12.18 -8.72
N ASP A 321 13.10 -13.19 -7.86
CA ASP A 321 13.04 -14.59 -8.28
C ASP A 321 11.75 -14.90 -9.05
N HIS A 322 11.83 -15.84 -9.99
CA HIS A 322 10.69 -16.28 -10.80
C HIS A 322 9.98 -15.15 -11.58
N ASP A 323 10.67 -14.05 -11.88
CA ASP A 323 10.21 -12.97 -12.75
C ASP A 323 10.85 -13.08 -14.15
N PRO A 324 10.23 -13.80 -15.11
CA PRO A 324 10.80 -14.01 -16.43
C PRO A 324 10.86 -12.75 -17.29
N LYS A 325 10.24 -11.63 -16.87
CA LYS A 325 10.22 -10.37 -17.61
C LYS A 325 11.12 -9.30 -16.98
N GLY A 326 11.62 -9.51 -15.76
CA GLY A 326 12.49 -8.55 -15.07
C GLY A 326 11.81 -7.20 -14.82
N TRP A 327 10.51 -7.22 -14.55
CA TRP A 327 9.63 -6.07 -14.41
C TRP A 327 8.90 -5.99 -13.06
N ILE A 328 9.14 -6.95 -12.16
CA ILE A 328 8.63 -6.93 -10.79
C ILE A 328 9.68 -6.30 -9.89
N LEU A 329 9.25 -5.46 -8.98
CA LEU A 329 10.04 -5.03 -7.83
C LEU A 329 9.38 -5.48 -6.55
N THR A 330 10.13 -5.55 -5.45
CA THR A 330 9.59 -5.79 -4.11
C THR A 330 9.74 -4.58 -3.21
N HIS A 331 8.81 -4.40 -2.26
CA HIS A 331 8.81 -3.28 -1.31
C HIS A 331 8.25 -3.68 0.05
N ASP A 332 8.63 -2.94 1.09
CA ASP A 332 8.28 -3.24 2.49
C ASP A 332 7.21 -2.29 3.09
N THR A 333 6.61 -1.41 2.27
CA THR A 333 5.52 -0.54 2.73
C THR A 333 4.37 -1.37 3.29
N SER A 334 3.75 -0.95 4.39
CA SER A 334 2.61 -1.68 4.94
C SER A 334 1.42 -1.72 3.98
N THR A 335 0.90 -2.92 3.73
CA THR A 335 -0.28 -3.14 2.91
C THR A 335 -1.29 -4.02 3.64
N LEU A 336 -2.52 -3.94 3.16
CA LEU A 336 -3.69 -4.74 3.49
C LEU A 336 -4.54 -4.89 2.24
N GLY A 337 -5.53 -5.77 2.26
CA GLY A 337 -6.55 -5.85 1.23
C GLY A 337 -7.16 -4.48 0.94
N GLY A 338 -7.36 -4.18 -0.34
CA GLY A 338 -7.77 -2.87 -0.84
C GLY A 338 -6.61 -1.97 -1.30
N ASN A 339 -5.36 -2.30 -0.97
CA ASN A 339 -4.19 -1.61 -1.56
C ASN A 339 -3.86 -2.07 -2.98
N SER A 340 -4.43 -3.17 -3.48
CA SER A 340 -4.28 -3.54 -4.89
C SER A 340 -4.60 -2.37 -5.81
N GLY A 341 -3.67 -2.06 -6.70
CA GLY A 341 -3.74 -0.96 -7.65
C GLY A 341 -3.16 0.36 -7.11
N SER A 342 -2.63 0.37 -5.89
CA SER A 342 -2.00 1.55 -5.29
C SER A 342 -0.74 1.98 -6.04
N ALA A 343 -0.50 3.29 -6.04
CA ALA A 343 0.70 3.90 -6.58
C ALA A 343 1.83 3.78 -5.55
N LEU A 344 2.93 3.13 -5.93
CA LEU A 344 4.19 3.14 -5.20
C LEU A 344 5.05 4.29 -5.73
N VAL A 345 5.33 5.28 -4.90
CA VAL A 345 5.88 6.58 -5.32
C VAL A 345 7.24 6.84 -4.71
N ASP A 346 8.10 7.51 -5.47
CA ASP A 346 9.42 7.92 -5.02
C ASP A 346 9.36 8.88 -3.84
N LEU A 347 10.01 8.54 -2.72
CA LEU A 347 10.13 9.42 -1.55
C LEU A 347 11.45 10.20 -1.55
N ASP A 348 12.52 9.61 -2.11
CA ASP A 348 13.87 10.14 -2.01
C ASP A 348 14.19 11.18 -3.08
N GLY A 349 13.51 11.12 -4.23
CA GLY A 349 13.65 12.08 -5.32
C GLY A 349 12.61 13.19 -5.27
N ASP A 350 11.67 13.18 -6.23
CA ASP A 350 10.76 14.30 -6.47
C ASP A 350 9.44 14.26 -5.67
N GLY A 351 9.21 13.19 -4.92
CA GLY A 351 8.00 13.01 -4.12
C GLY A 351 6.73 12.83 -4.93
N ARG A 352 6.81 12.58 -6.25
CA ARG A 352 5.63 12.52 -7.14
C ARG A 352 5.69 11.45 -8.24
N SER A 353 6.87 10.94 -8.54
CA SER A 353 7.06 9.93 -9.58
C SER A 353 6.64 8.54 -9.11
N VAL A 354 5.62 7.97 -9.73
CA VAL A 354 5.20 6.58 -9.52
C VAL A 354 6.28 5.64 -10.05
N LEU A 355 6.86 4.85 -9.15
CA LEU A 355 7.86 3.83 -9.43
C LEU A 355 7.24 2.46 -9.72
N GLY A 356 6.02 2.19 -9.24
CA GLY A 356 5.34 0.94 -9.53
C GLY A 356 3.87 0.89 -9.20
N LEU A 357 3.21 -0.13 -9.74
CA LEU A 357 1.82 -0.50 -9.50
C LEU A 357 1.78 -1.71 -8.56
N HIS A 358 1.41 -1.50 -7.30
CA HIS A 358 1.28 -2.58 -6.32
C HIS A 358 0.14 -3.54 -6.73
N PHE A 359 0.40 -4.85 -6.69
CA PHE A 359 -0.60 -5.86 -7.11
C PHE A 359 -0.79 -7.02 -6.14
N ALA A 360 0.22 -7.36 -5.32
CA ALA A 360 0.11 -8.46 -4.37
C ALA A 360 1.12 -8.30 -3.24
N GLY A 361 0.97 -9.11 -2.19
CA GLY A 361 1.97 -9.22 -1.14
C GLY A 361 2.01 -10.61 -0.53
N ASN A 362 3.21 -11.00 -0.12
CA ASN A 362 3.46 -12.13 0.75
C ASN A 362 3.53 -11.60 2.19
N HIS A 363 2.51 -11.93 2.97
CA HIS A 363 2.38 -11.44 4.34
C HIS A 363 3.70 -11.66 5.12
N LEU A 364 4.17 -10.62 5.80
CA LEU A 364 5.37 -10.62 6.65
C LEU A 364 6.72 -10.77 5.94
N ARG A 365 6.73 -10.77 4.61
CA ARG A 365 7.96 -10.90 3.82
C ARG A 365 8.18 -9.72 2.89
N GLU A 366 7.28 -9.56 1.93
CA GLU A 366 7.45 -8.55 0.89
C GLU A 366 6.14 -8.28 0.16
N ASN A 367 6.05 -7.10 -0.45
CA ASN A 367 5.00 -6.75 -1.39
C ASN A 367 5.57 -6.67 -2.79
N TRP A 368 4.76 -6.95 -3.81
CA TRP A 368 5.15 -6.90 -5.20
C TRP A 368 4.44 -5.78 -5.95
N ALA A 369 5.18 -5.14 -6.85
CA ALA A 369 4.66 -4.16 -7.78
C ALA A 369 5.25 -4.37 -9.18
N HIS A 370 4.47 -4.06 -10.22
CA HIS A 370 5.01 -3.88 -11.55
C HIS A 370 5.80 -2.57 -11.61
N ALA A 371 7.07 -2.62 -11.97
CA ALA A 371 7.94 -1.46 -12.04
C ALA A 371 7.60 -0.59 -13.26
N ALA A 372 7.24 0.67 -13.01
CA ALA A 372 6.77 1.61 -14.02
C ALA A 372 7.78 1.78 -15.17
N GLU A 373 9.08 1.86 -14.84
CA GLU A 373 10.17 2.01 -15.81
C GLU A 373 10.33 0.78 -16.72
N ARG A 374 9.78 -0.38 -16.36
CA ARG A 374 9.83 -1.62 -17.17
C ARG A 374 8.58 -1.86 -17.99
N ILE A 375 7.51 -1.11 -17.73
CA ILE A 375 6.23 -1.20 -18.43
C ILE A 375 5.92 0.06 -19.24
N THR A 376 6.92 0.90 -19.52
CA THR A 376 6.74 2.17 -20.25
C THR A 376 6.02 1.97 -21.60
N ALA A 377 6.49 1.02 -22.41
CA ALA A 377 5.86 0.72 -23.70
C ALA A 377 4.43 0.14 -23.56
N ASP A 378 4.19 -0.66 -22.51
CA ASP A 378 2.85 -1.20 -22.23
C ASP A 378 1.88 -0.07 -21.82
N LEU A 379 2.34 0.90 -21.02
CA LEU A 379 1.56 2.08 -20.62
C LEU A 379 1.31 3.01 -21.80
N ASP A 380 2.32 3.30 -22.62
CA ASP A 380 2.19 4.15 -23.81
C ASP A 380 1.15 3.57 -24.78
N ALA A 381 1.25 2.27 -25.07
CA ALA A 381 0.28 1.57 -25.91
C ALA A 381 -1.14 1.60 -25.31
N ALA A 382 -1.27 1.49 -23.99
CA ALA A 382 -2.57 1.54 -23.29
C ALA A 382 -3.18 2.95 -23.27
N LEU A 383 -2.35 3.99 -23.27
CA LEU A 383 -2.76 5.40 -23.27
C LEU A 383 -2.86 5.99 -24.68
N GLY A 384 -2.33 5.31 -25.70
CA GLY A 384 -2.33 5.75 -27.09
C GLY A 384 -1.35 6.89 -27.38
N VAL A 385 -0.21 6.91 -26.70
CA VAL A 385 0.84 7.96 -26.82
C VAL A 385 2.14 7.45 -27.42
#